data_AF-A0A0Z8KEU8-F1
#
_entry.id   AF-A0A0Z8KEU8-F1
#
_cell.length_a   1.000
_cell.length_b   1.000
_cell.length_c   1.000
_cell.angle_alpha   90.00
_cell.angle_beta   90.00
_cell.angle_gamma   90.00
#
_symmetry.space_group_name_H-M   'P 1'
#
loop_
_entity.id
_entity.type
_entity.pdbx_description
1 polymer ?
#
loop_
_entity_poly.entity_id
_entity_poly.type
_entity_poly.pdbx_seq_one_letter_code
_entity_poly.pdbx_strand_id
1 'polypeptide(L)' 'MSRKKGQWTPKVTSLRKVIVDGVEQWVEFDPATYVIPAGHPYYDIVGMQKHELRKGA' A
#
# COMPACT_ATOMS: atom_id res chain seq x y z
N MET A 1 -36.03 -0.10 30.69
CA MET A 1 -34.77 -0.68 30.17
C MET A 1 -34.15 0.32 29.19
N SER A 2 -33.02 0.94 29.53
CA SER A 2 -32.33 1.85 28.61
C SER A 2 -31.47 1.04 27.63
N ARG A 3 -31.76 1.17 26.34
CA ARG A 3 -30.97 0.53 25.28
C ARG A 3 -29.65 1.30 25.16
N LYS A 4 -28.56 0.76 25.71
CA LYS A 4 -27.21 1.32 25.46
C LYS A 4 -26.98 1.28 23.95
N LYS A 5 -26.79 2.45 23.32
CA LYS A 5 -26.31 2.50 21.94
C LYS A 5 -24.93 1.85 21.94
N GLY A 6 -24.77 0.75 21.20
CA GLY A 6 -23.48 0.09 21.07
C GLY A 6 -22.49 1.08 20.49
N GLN A 7 -21.31 1.18 21.09
CA GLN A 7 -20.24 2.01 20.58
C GLN A 7 -19.84 1.47 19.21
N TRP A 8 -19.99 2.28 18.16
CA TRP A 8 -19.60 1.89 16.82
C TRP A 8 -18.07 1.78 16.76
N THR A 9 -17.58 0.64 16.28
CA THR A 9 -16.14 0.42 16.07
C THR A 9 -15.90 0.33 14.56
N PRO A 10 -15.09 1.23 13.97
CA PRO A 10 -14.73 1.13 12.56
C PRO A 10 -13.93 -0.14 12.32
N LYS A 11 -14.30 -0.89 11.28
CA LYS A 11 -13.42 -1.92 10.71
C LYS A 11 -12.55 -1.27 9.64
N VAL A 12 -11.23 -1.38 9.81
CA VAL A 12 -10.26 -0.98 8.79
C VAL A 12 -9.82 -2.23 8.05
N THR A 13 -9.89 -2.20 6.72
CA THR A 13 -9.44 -3.30 5.85
C THR A 13 -8.26 -2.81 5.03
N SER A 14 -7.13 -3.51 5.11
CA SER A 14 -5.94 -3.21 4.32
C SER A 14 -5.96 -4.02 3.02
N LEU A 15 -5.88 -3.34 1.89
CA LEU A 15 -5.89 -3.96 0.56
C LEU A 15 -4.59 -3.64 -0.17
N ARG A 16 -4.04 -4.63 -0.89
CA ARG A 16 -2.92 -4.43 -1.82
C ARG A 16 -3.31 -4.81 -3.23
N LYS A 17 -2.66 -4.17 -4.20
CA LYS A 17 -2.83 -4.46 -5.62
C LYS A 17 -1.92 -5.61 -6.03
N VAL A 18 -2.48 -6.60 -6.72
CA VAL A 18 -1.74 -7.73 -7.31
C VAL A 18 -2.16 -7.90 -8.77
N ILE A 19 -1.25 -8.39 -9.61
CA ILE A 19 -1.55 -8.77 -10.98
C ILE A 19 -1.61 -10.29 -11.01
N VAL A 20 -2.75 -10.84 -11.39
CA VAL A 20 -2.96 -12.29 -11.57
C VAL A 20 -3.50 -12.48 -12.98
N ASP A 21 -2.81 -13.30 -13.77
CA ASP A 21 -3.14 -13.55 -15.18
C ASP A 21 -3.31 -12.28 -16.03
N GLY A 22 -2.49 -11.26 -15.75
CA GLY A 22 -2.52 -9.97 -16.45
C GLY A 22 -3.65 -9.02 -16.02
N VAL A 23 -4.48 -9.42 -15.05
CA VAL A 23 -5.58 -8.61 -14.52
C VAL A 23 -5.21 -8.07 -13.14
N GLU A 24 -5.44 -6.77 -12.95
CA GLU A 24 -5.24 -6.12 -11.65
C GLU A 24 -6.38 -6.47 -10.68
N GLN A 25 -6.01 -6.93 -9.49
CA GLN A 25 -6.94 -7.31 -8.42
C GLN A 25 -6.51 -6.70 -7.09
N TRP A 26 -7.49 -6.42 -6.22
CA TRP A 26 -7.26 -5.97 -4.85
C TRP A 26 -7.47 -7.14 -3.90
N VAL A 27 -6.44 -7.46 -3.12
CA VAL A 27 -6.48 -8.55 -2.14
C VAL A 27 -6.26 -7.99 -0.74
N GLU A 28 -7.05 -8.47 0.23
CA GLU A 28 -6.86 -8.15 1.63
C GLU A 28 -5.54 -8.74 2.12
N PHE A 29 -4.82 -7.98 2.94
CA PHE A 29 -3.54 -8.39 3.48
C PHE A 29 -3.33 -7.81 4.89
N ASP A 30 -2.48 -8.46 5.67
CA ASP A 30 -2.06 -7.96 6.98
C ASP A 30 -0.77 -7.12 6.82
N PRO A 31 -0.81 -5.80 7.09
CA PRO A 31 0.36 -4.94 6.99
C PRO A 31 1.48 -5.31 7.96
N ALA A 32 1.16 -5.91 9.11
CA ALA A 32 2.16 -6.21 10.13
C ALA A 32 3.13 -7.33 9.71
N THR A 33 2.68 -8.21 8.82
CA THR A 33 3.44 -9.36 8.31
C THR A 33 3.88 -9.19 6.87
N TYR A 34 3.48 -8.09 6.22
CA TYR A 34 3.76 -7.87 4.80
C TYR A 34 5.12 -7.24 4.54
N VAL A 35 5.91 -7.90 3.69
CA VAL A 35 7.19 -7.39 3.21
C VAL A 35 7.01 -6.82 1.81
N ILE A 36 7.34 -5.55 1.63
CA ILE A 36 7.37 -4.90 0.32
C ILE A 36 8.55 -5.51 -0.47
N PRO A 37 8.32 -6.08 -1.66
CA PRO A 37 9.38 -6.77 -2.41
C PRO A 37 10.47 -5.81 -2.90
N ALA A 38 11.70 -6.32 -2.99
CA ALA A 38 12.80 -5.62 -3.64
C ALA A 38 12.45 -5.36 -5.12
N GLY A 39 12.45 -4.10 -5.54
CA GLY A 39 11.97 -3.67 -6.85
C GLY A 39 10.57 -3.03 -6.84
N HIS A 40 9.90 -2.94 -5.69
CA HIS A 40 8.69 -2.13 -5.58
C HIS A 40 9.03 -0.64 -5.79
N PRO A 41 8.21 0.13 -6.53
CA PRO A 41 8.46 1.56 -6.79
C PRO A 41 8.66 2.42 -5.53
N TYR A 42 8.15 1.96 -4.38
CA TYR A 42 8.40 2.57 -3.08
C TYR A 42 9.89 2.72 -2.75
N TYR A 43 10.73 1.79 -3.22
CA TYR A 43 12.19 1.84 -3.04
C TYR A 43 12.91 2.52 -4.22
N ASP A 44 12.20 2.92 -5.28
CA ASP A 44 12.78 3.53 -6.49
C ASP A 44 13.12 5.03 -6.31
N ILE A 45 13.30 5.44 -5.05
CA ILE A 45 13.68 6.80 -4.64
C ILE A 45 15.08 7.16 -5.19
N VAL A 46 15.91 6.17 -5.52
CA VAL A 46 17.23 6.35 -6.14
C VAL A 46 17.12 6.89 -7.59
N GLY A 47 15.97 6.76 -8.25
CA GLY A 47 15.71 7.33 -9.57
C GLY A 47 15.47 8.84 -9.57
N MET A 48 14.86 9.40 -8.52
CA MET A 48 14.61 10.85 -8.41
C MET A 48 15.89 11.67 -8.36
N GLN A 49 16.91 11.19 -7.64
CA GLN A 49 18.20 11.88 -7.54
C GLN A 49 18.96 11.92 -8.89
N LYS A 50 18.74 10.94 -9.78
CA LYS A 50 19.35 10.93 -11.12
C LYS A 50 18.72 11.95 -12.08
N HIS A 51 17.45 12.31 -11.87
CA HIS A 51 16.75 13.27 -12.73
C HIS A 51 17.17 14.71 -12.45
N GLU A 52 17.58 15.03 -11.22
CA GLU A 52 18.11 16.35 -10.84
C GLU A 52 19.56 16.54 -11.32
N LEU A 53 20.40 15.48 -11.25
CA LEU A 53 21.78 15.52 -11.77
C LEU A 53 21.88 15.76 -13.28
N ARG A 54 20.86 15.39 -14.06
CA ARG A 54 20.82 15.62 -15.52
C ARG A 54 20.36 17.02 -15.94
N LYS A 55 19.79 17.82 -15.02
CA LYS A 55 19.39 19.21 -15.32
C LYS A 55 20.55 20.21 -15.23
N GLY A 56 21.76 19.76 -14.89
CA GLY A 56 22.96 20.58 -14.76
C GLY A 56 24.09 20.26 -15.73
N ALA A 57 23.83 19.53 -16.83
CA ALA A 57 24.81 19.25 -17.88
C ALA A 57 24.39 19.91 -19.20
#